data_AF-C3Z876-F1
#
_entry.id   AF-C3Z876-F1
#
_cell.length_a   1.000
_cell.length_b   1.000
_cell.length_c   1.000
_cell.angle_alpha   90.00
_cell.angle_beta   90.00
_cell.angle_gamma   90.00
#
_symmetry.space_group_name_H-M   'P 1'
#
loop_
_entity.id
_entity.type
_entity.pdbx_description
1 polymer ?
#
loop_
_entity_poly.entity_id
_entity_poly.type
_entity_poly.pdbx_seq_one_letter_code
_entity_poly.pdbx_strand_id
1 'polypeptide(L)'
;MYIVSCQVIAILGETLSHFDDDGLIPAFGFGDASTSDKRVFPFKEFGCCDGFTDVLQCYNLITPRVKLSGPTNFAPLIYQAIDIVKQTKAYHILVIVADGQVTSEHATRNAIAEASKYALSILLVGVGDGPWDTMQDFDDKLPSRLFDNFQFVDFHQARATAKNPDTAFAVQALMEIPDQFKAIRQLGYLDS
;
A
#
# COMPACT_ATOMS: atom_id res chain seq x y z
N MET A 1 12.85 6.20 10.07
CA MET A 1 11.82 5.20 9.72
C MET A 1 10.52 5.37 10.49
N TYR A 2 10.39 5.00 11.77
CA TYR A 2 9.12 5.00 12.51
C TYR A 2 8.31 6.31 12.41
N ILE A 3 8.97 7.45 12.63
CA ILE A 3 8.33 8.78 12.57
C ILE A 3 7.83 9.11 11.15
N VAL A 4 8.58 8.68 10.12
CA VAL A 4 8.27 8.95 8.72
C VAL A 4 7.06 8.14 8.28
N SER A 5 6.97 6.86 8.68
CA SER A 5 5.79 6.03 8.42
C SER A 5 4.52 6.62 9.06
N CYS A 6 4.62 7.15 10.28
CA CYS A 6 3.49 7.83 10.91
C CYS A 6 3.05 9.09 10.14
N GLN A 7 3.99 9.85 9.56
CA GLN A 7 3.67 11.00 8.72
C GLN A 7 2.94 10.57 7.45
N VAL A 8 3.39 9.50 6.79
CA VAL A 8 2.71 8.95 5.60
C VAL A 8 1.27 8.58 5.94
N ILE A 9 1.06 7.81 7.00
CA ILE A 9 -0.28 7.36 7.41
C ILE A 9 -1.17 8.56 7.76
N ALA A 10 -0.63 9.59 8.43
CA ALA A 10 -1.40 10.80 8.75
C ALA A 10 -1.81 11.58 7.50
N ILE A 11 -0.87 11.88 6.59
CA ILE A 11 -1.14 12.69 5.39
C ILE A 11 -2.10 11.97 4.45
N LEU A 12 -1.88 10.67 4.22
CA LEU A 12 -2.79 9.88 3.40
C LEU A 12 -4.14 9.70 4.09
N GLY A 13 -4.18 9.54 5.41
CA GLY A 13 -5.42 9.40 6.16
C GLY A 13 -6.32 10.63 6.06
N GLU A 14 -5.76 11.83 6.11
CA GLU A 14 -6.53 13.07 5.89
C GLU A 14 -7.15 13.13 4.50
N THR A 15 -6.48 12.58 3.49
CA THR A 15 -6.97 12.65 2.11
C THR A 15 -7.91 11.50 1.74
N LEU A 16 -7.57 10.28 2.18
CA LEU A 16 -8.27 9.04 1.85
C LEU A 16 -9.50 8.80 2.73
N SER A 17 -9.57 9.37 3.94
CA SER A 17 -10.75 9.21 4.82
C SER A 17 -12.04 9.74 4.21
N HIS A 18 -11.94 10.67 3.24
CA HIS A 18 -13.11 11.15 2.48
C HIS A 18 -13.64 10.15 1.45
N PHE A 19 -12.86 9.13 1.10
CA PHE A 19 -13.22 8.07 0.16
C PHE A 19 -13.54 6.74 0.84
N ASP A 20 -13.39 6.67 2.16
CA ASP A 20 -13.68 5.49 2.96
C ASP A 20 -15.14 5.52 3.44
N ASP A 21 -15.93 4.53 3.06
CA ASP A 21 -17.38 4.53 3.26
C ASP A 21 -17.79 4.11 4.68
N ASP A 22 -17.01 3.22 5.32
CA ASP A 22 -17.36 2.63 6.62
C ASP A 22 -16.40 2.99 7.76
N GLY A 23 -15.25 3.61 7.45
CA GLY A 23 -14.24 3.97 8.44
C GLY A 23 -13.40 2.79 8.93
N LEU A 24 -13.58 1.58 8.36
CA LEU A 24 -12.93 0.36 8.83
C LEU A 24 -11.71 0.03 7.98
N ILE A 25 -10.52 0.11 8.58
CA ILE A 25 -9.26 -0.07 7.86
C ILE A 25 -8.59 -1.39 8.27
N PRO A 26 -8.55 -2.41 7.37
CA PRO A 26 -7.72 -3.59 7.58
C PRO A 26 -6.24 -3.19 7.55
N ALA A 27 -5.54 -3.34 8.69
CA ALA A 27 -4.13 -2.98 8.83
C ALA A 27 -3.28 -4.20 9.17
N PHE A 28 -2.15 -4.34 8.46
CA PHE A 28 -1.27 -5.50 8.55
C PHE A 28 0.20 -5.09 8.59
N GLY A 29 1.03 -5.90 9.26
CA GLY A 29 2.48 -5.85 9.16
C GLY A 29 3.04 -7.07 8.45
N PHE A 30 4.26 -6.94 7.94
CA PHE A 30 4.99 -7.97 7.21
C PHE A 30 6.50 -7.81 7.42
N GLY A 31 7.30 -8.83 7.08
CA GLY A 31 8.76 -8.75 7.12
C GLY A 31 9.39 -8.81 8.51
N ASP A 32 8.61 -9.14 9.55
CA ASP A 32 9.17 -9.42 10.87
C ASP A 32 9.73 -10.84 10.97
N ALA A 33 10.52 -11.12 12.00
CA ALA A 33 11.08 -12.45 12.21
C ALA A 33 10.04 -13.60 12.29
N SER A 34 8.78 -13.31 12.66
CA SER A 34 7.72 -14.33 12.75
C SER A 34 7.00 -14.60 11.43
N THR A 35 6.92 -13.61 10.53
CA THR A 35 6.29 -13.74 9.21
C THR A 35 7.27 -14.00 8.07
N SER A 36 8.52 -13.55 8.22
CA SER A 36 9.55 -13.60 7.18
C SER A 36 8.99 -13.03 5.86
N ASP A 37 9.18 -13.73 4.75
CA ASP A 37 8.71 -13.32 3.41
C ASP A 37 7.39 -14.00 2.97
N LYS A 38 6.70 -14.71 3.89
CA LYS A 38 5.62 -15.63 3.51
C LYS A 38 4.23 -15.27 4.03
N ARG A 39 4.15 -14.44 5.07
CA ARG A 39 2.88 -14.14 5.75
C ARG A 39 2.78 -12.66 6.09
N VAL A 40 1.57 -12.25 6.43
CA VAL A 40 1.29 -10.97 7.10
C VAL A 40 0.72 -11.27 8.48
N PHE A 41 0.81 -10.31 9.39
CA PHE A 41 0.13 -10.35 10.68
C PHE A 41 -0.80 -9.14 10.80
N PRO A 42 -2.03 -9.30 11.31
CA PRO A 42 -2.94 -8.18 11.48
C PRO A 42 -2.51 -7.30 12.66
N PHE A 43 -2.81 -6.00 12.59
CA PHE A 43 -2.55 -5.07 13.69
C PHE A 43 -3.46 -5.34 14.90
N LYS A 44 -4.65 -5.86 14.65
CA LYS A 44 -5.59 -6.30 15.69
C LYS A 44 -5.84 -7.80 15.57
N GLU A 45 -5.94 -8.46 16.72
CA GLU A 45 -6.29 -9.89 16.77
C GLU A 45 -7.70 -10.14 16.19
N PHE A 46 -8.61 -9.17 16.36
CA PHE A 46 -9.98 -9.24 15.87
C PHE A 46 -10.40 -7.91 15.22
N GLY A 47 -11.01 -8.00 14.04
CA GLY A 47 -11.61 -6.87 13.32
C GLY A 47 -10.61 -5.90 12.68
N CYS A 48 -11.12 -4.78 12.22
CA CYS A 48 -10.37 -3.71 11.57
C CYS A 48 -10.02 -2.57 12.54
N CYS A 49 -9.11 -1.69 12.12
CA CYS A 49 -8.90 -0.40 12.78
C CYS A 49 -10.09 0.53 12.51
N ASP A 50 -10.46 1.32 13.51
CA ASP A 50 -11.49 2.35 13.42
C ASP A 50 -10.84 3.67 12.99
N GLY A 51 -10.74 3.85 11.67
CA GLY A 51 -10.11 4.97 11.00
C GLY A 51 -8.58 5.02 11.15
N PHE A 52 -7.98 6.02 10.49
CA PHE A 52 -6.52 6.20 10.44
C PHE A 52 -5.88 6.52 11.80
N THR A 53 -6.64 7.15 12.70
CA THR A 53 -6.19 7.42 14.07
C THR A 53 -5.89 6.12 14.82
N ASP A 54 -6.75 5.11 14.69
CA ASP A 54 -6.56 3.81 15.32
C ASP A 54 -5.47 2.99 14.63
N VAL A 55 -5.32 3.11 13.30
CA VAL A 55 -4.16 2.55 12.58
C VAL A 55 -2.84 3.10 13.15
N LEU A 56 -2.75 4.42 13.35
CA LEU A 56 -1.57 5.07 13.94
C LEU A 56 -1.31 4.61 15.38
N GLN A 57 -2.35 4.45 16.20
CA GLN A 57 -2.23 3.95 17.56
C GLN A 57 -1.70 2.51 17.57
N CYS A 58 -2.31 1.63 16.79
CA CYS A 58 -1.89 0.24 16.64
C CYS A 58 -0.45 0.15 16.14
N TYR A 59 -0.07 0.93 15.12
CA TYR A 59 1.30 1.01 14.62
C TYR A 59 2.27 1.36 15.74
N ASN A 60 2.04 2.46 16.47
CA ASN A 60 2.91 2.90 17.56
C ASN A 60 3.08 1.86 18.68
N LEU A 61 2.07 1.00 18.92
CA LEU A 61 2.12 -0.07 19.91
C LEU A 61 2.91 -1.30 19.43
N ILE A 62 2.80 -1.62 18.14
CA ILE A 62 3.36 -2.85 17.55
C ILE A 62 4.82 -2.66 17.15
N THR A 63 5.14 -1.58 16.43
CA THR A 63 6.45 -1.43 15.78
C THR A 63 7.64 -1.44 16.75
N PRO A 64 7.57 -0.96 18.02
CA PRO A 64 8.65 -1.13 18.99
C PRO A 64 8.94 -2.58 19.40
N ARG A 65 7.98 -3.49 19.20
CA ARG A 65 8.08 -4.91 19.56
C ARG A 65 8.48 -5.78 18.37
N VAL A 66 8.31 -5.27 17.16
CA VAL A 66 8.64 -5.96 15.91
C VAL A 66 10.15 -5.95 15.70
N LYS A 67 10.73 -7.15 15.61
CA LYS A 67 12.10 -7.31 15.09
C LYS A 67 12.02 -7.38 13.58
N LEU A 68 12.37 -6.27 12.95
CA LEU A 68 12.53 -6.16 11.51
C LEU A 68 13.51 -7.23 11.03
N SER A 69 13.14 -7.91 9.96
CA SER A 69 13.95 -8.94 9.32
C SER A 69 13.95 -8.72 7.81
N GLY A 70 14.63 -9.61 7.12
CA GLY A 70 14.50 -9.79 5.68
C GLY A 70 14.22 -11.26 5.40
N PRO A 71 13.81 -11.62 4.17
CA PRO A 71 13.71 -10.79 2.97
C PRO A 71 12.42 -9.95 2.89
N THR A 72 12.45 -8.82 2.17
CA THR A 72 11.26 -8.00 1.87
C THR A 72 10.50 -8.56 0.67
N ASN A 73 9.24 -8.94 0.87
CA ASN A 73 8.34 -9.48 -0.15
C ASN A 73 6.92 -8.92 0.05
N PHE A 74 6.38 -8.23 -0.95
CA PHE A 74 5.02 -7.66 -0.86
C PHE A 74 3.94 -8.64 -1.29
N ALA A 75 4.29 -9.76 -1.93
CA ALA A 75 3.32 -10.72 -2.43
C ALA A 75 2.31 -11.20 -1.38
N PRO A 76 2.71 -11.58 -0.14
CA PRO A 76 1.74 -12.01 0.87
C PRO A 76 0.72 -10.92 1.21
N LEU A 77 1.14 -9.65 1.27
CA LEU A 77 0.27 -8.53 1.57
C LEU A 77 -0.69 -8.22 0.41
N ILE A 78 -0.21 -8.30 -0.83
CA ILE A 78 -1.03 -8.11 -2.03
C ILE A 78 -2.08 -9.22 -2.13
N TYR A 79 -1.73 -10.48 -1.88
CA TYR A 79 -2.70 -11.57 -1.84
C TYR A 79 -3.74 -11.42 -0.73
N GLN A 80 -3.32 -10.94 0.45
CA GLN A 80 -4.27 -10.62 1.52
C GLN A 80 -5.27 -9.53 1.11
N ALA A 81 -4.82 -8.51 0.38
CA ALA A 81 -5.69 -7.46 -0.14
C ALA A 81 -6.67 -8.00 -1.21
N ILE A 82 -6.20 -8.89 -2.09
CA ILE A 82 -7.08 -9.58 -3.06
C ILE A 82 -8.17 -10.37 -2.33
N ASP A 83 -7.84 -11.08 -1.26
CA ASP A 83 -8.81 -11.85 -0.48
C ASP A 83 -9.85 -10.94 0.19
N ILE A 84 -9.44 -9.77 0.69
CA ILE A 84 -10.36 -8.75 1.22
C ILE A 84 -11.30 -8.25 0.11
N VAL A 85 -10.77 -7.88 -1.06
CA VAL A 85 -11.59 -7.42 -2.20
C VAL A 85 -12.60 -8.48 -2.63
N LYS A 86 -12.22 -9.77 -2.63
CA LYS A 86 -13.15 -10.88 -2.94
C LYS A 86 -14.28 -11.01 -1.91
N GLN A 87 -13.97 -10.79 -0.62
CA GLN A 87 -14.94 -10.91 0.47
C GLN A 87 -15.91 -9.73 0.50
N THR A 88 -15.40 -8.51 0.34
CA THR A 88 -16.17 -7.27 0.43
C THR A 88 -16.88 -6.93 -0.89
N LYS A 89 -16.32 -7.38 -2.03
CA LYS A 89 -16.76 -7.01 -3.39
C LYS A 89 -16.78 -5.49 -3.63
N ALA A 90 -15.90 -4.76 -2.93
CA ALA A 90 -15.78 -3.32 -3.04
C ALA A 90 -14.39 -2.93 -3.58
N TYR A 91 -14.28 -1.70 -4.06
CA TYR A 91 -13.02 -1.12 -4.49
C TYR A 91 -12.12 -0.85 -3.28
N HIS A 92 -10.84 -1.25 -3.36
CA HIS A 92 -9.87 -1.02 -2.31
C HIS A 92 -8.60 -0.36 -2.85
N ILE A 93 -7.97 0.46 -2.01
CA ILE A 93 -6.62 0.99 -2.22
C ILE A 93 -5.72 0.37 -1.16
N LEU A 94 -4.82 -0.51 -1.58
CA LEU A 94 -3.76 -1.04 -0.72
C LEU A 94 -2.62 -0.03 -0.64
N VAL A 95 -2.39 0.55 0.54
CA VAL A 95 -1.24 1.41 0.81
C VAL A 95 -0.14 0.60 1.50
N ILE A 96 1.02 0.47 0.86
CA ILE A 96 2.20 -0.20 1.39
C ILE A 96 3.23 0.87 1.75
N VAL A 97 3.72 0.88 2.98
CA VAL A 97 4.81 1.75 3.43
C VAL A 97 6.04 0.90 3.69
N ALA A 98 7.13 1.15 2.96
CA ALA A 98 8.36 0.36 3.04
C ALA A 98 9.62 1.24 2.98
N ASP A 99 10.70 0.79 3.60
CA ASP A 99 11.97 1.52 3.71
C ASP A 99 13.10 0.99 2.81
N GLY A 100 12.89 -0.13 2.15
CA GLY A 100 13.91 -0.78 1.35
C GLY A 100 13.38 -1.64 0.22
N GLN A 101 14.31 -2.17 -0.56
CA GLN A 101 14.02 -2.91 -1.78
C GLN A 101 13.33 -4.24 -1.52
N VAL A 102 12.47 -4.61 -2.47
CA VAL A 102 11.92 -5.96 -2.59
C VAL A 102 13.04 -6.91 -3.00
N THR A 103 13.30 -7.91 -2.17
CA THR A 103 14.26 -8.98 -2.47
C THR A 103 13.65 -10.08 -3.37
N SER A 104 12.33 -10.24 -3.31
CA SER A 104 11.57 -11.23 -4.10
C SER A 104 10.80 -10.57 -5.25
N GLU A 105 11.54 -10.01 -6.22
CA GLU A 105 10.94 -9.25 -7.33
C GLU A 105 9.91 -10.08 -8.10
N HIS A 106 10.26 -11.31 -8.48
CA HIS A 106 9.38 -12.15 -9.31
C HIS A 106 8.03 -12.44 -8.62
N ALA A 107 8.05 -12.75 -7.32
CA ALA A 107 6.84 -13.00 -6.55
C ALA A 107 5.97 -11.74 -6.46
N THR A 108 6.60 -10.58 -6.23
CA THR A 108 5.88 -9.30 -6.14
C THR A 108 5.28 -8.90 -7.48
N ARG A 109 6.02 -9.03 -8.60
CA ARG A 109 5.51 -8.78 -9.96
C ARG A 109 4.29 -9.65 -10.28
N ASN A 110 4.37 -10.95 -9.98
CA ASN A 110 3.26 -11.87 -10.20
C ASN A 110 2.04 -11.52 -9.35
N ALA A 111 2.24 -11.09 -8.10
CA ALA A 111 1.16 -10.67 -7.22
C ALA A 111 0.49 -9.37 -7.71
N ILE A 112 1.26 -8.38 -8.20
CA ILE A 112 0.70 -7.15 -8.78
C ILE A 112 -0.09 -7.47 -10.06
N ALA A 113 0.45 -8.31 -10.94
CA ALA A 113 -0.24 -8.74 -12.15
C ALA A 113 -1.54 -9.50 -11.84
N GLU A 114 -1.54 -10.36 -10.82
CA GLU A 114 -2.76 -11.03 -10.34
C GLU A 114 -3.76 -10.03 -9.74
N ALA A 115 -3.29 -9.04 -8.97
CA ALA A 115 -4.13 -8.00 -8.37
C ALA A 115 -4.87 -7.17 -9.43
N SER A 116 -4.32 -7.02 -10.63
CA SER A 116 -4.97 -6.31 -11.75
C SER A 116 -6.25 -6.98 -12.27
N LYS A 117 -6.60 -8.18 -11.78
CA LYS A 117 -7.85 -8.88 -12.09
C LYS A 117 -9.00 -8.55 -11.12
N TYR A 118 -8.77 -7.65 -10.18
CA TYR A 118 -9.70 -7.29 -9.12
C TYR A 118 -9.83 -5.76 -9.01
N ALA A 119 -10.85 -5.28 -8.29
CA ALA A 119 -11.03 -3.86 -7.99
C ALA A 119 -10.03 -3.38 -6.92
N LEU A 120 -8.74 -3.44 -7.24
CA LEU A 120 -7.64 -3.17 -6.31
C LEU A 120 -6.59 -2.27 -6.96
N SER A 121 -6.37 -1.11 -6.34
CA SER A 121 -5.24 -0.23 -6.60
C SER A 121 -4.17 -0.41 -5.53
N ILE A 122 -2.90 -0.33 -5.91
CA ILE A 122 -1.76 -0.50 -5.00
C ILE A 122 -0.93 0.78 -5.03
N LEU A 123 -0.76 1.41 -3.87
CA LEU A 123 0.13 2.55 -3.67
C LEU A 123 1.30 2.12 -2.79
N LEU A 124 2.51 2.12 -3.35
CA LEU A 124 3.74 1.90 -2.59
C LEU A 124 4.39 3.25 -2.26
N VAL A 125 4.60 3.49 -0.97
CA VAL A 125 5.30 4.66 -0.46
C VAL A 125 6.66 4.26 0.10
N GLY A 126 7.72 4.72 -0.56
CA GLY A 126 9.10 4.56 -0.13
C GLY A 126 9.50 5.62 0.91
N VAL A 127 9.90 5.19 2.12
CA VAL A 127 10.27 6.10 3.24
C VAL A 127 11.74 5.99 3.67
N GLY A 128 12.54 5.23 2.93
CA GLY A 128 13.97 5.03 3.17
C GLY A 128 14.84 5.58 2.04
N ASP A 129 16.14 5.30 2.15
CA ASP A 129 17.17 5.88 1.28
C ASP A 129 17.27 5.23 -0.11
N GLY A 130 16.41 4.25 -0.41
CA GLY A 130 16.44 3.49 -1.66
C GLY A 130 17.59 2.47 -1.72
N PRO A 131 18.01 2.04 -2.93
CA PRO A 131 17.58 2.52 -4.25
C PRO A 131 16.14 2.13 -4.60
N TRP A 132 15.45 2.93 -5.42
CA TRP A 132 14.05 2.71 -5.81
C TRP A 132 13.83 2.31 -7.28
N ASP A 133 14.90 2.07 -8.03
CA ASP A 133 14.85 1.80 -9.48
C ASP A 133 13.92 0.62 -9.82
N THR A 134 13.97 -0.46 -9.04
CA THR A 134 13.09 -1.62 -9.21
C THR A 134 11.61 -1.28 -9.03
N MET A 135 11.29 -0.36 -8.12
CA MET A 135 9.89 0.06 -7.88
C MET A 135 9.38 0.95 -9.02
N GLN A 136 10.25 1.79 -9.59
CA GLN A 136 9.95 2.54 -10.81
C GLN A 136 9.72 1.60 -12.01
N ASP A 137 10.50 0.52 -12.12
CA ASP A 137 10.26 -0.51 -13.14
C ASP A 137 8.91 -1.24 -12.94
N PHE A 138 8.42 -1.37 -11.71
CA PHE A 138 7.09 -1.97 -11.46
C PHE A 138 5.95 -1.00 -11.82
N ASP A 139 6.18 0.31 -11.68
CA ASP A 139 5.28 1.34 -12.17
C ASP A 139 5.09 1.19 -13.70
N ASP A 140 6.18 1.19 -14.46
CA ASP A 140 6.12 1.35 -15.92
C ASP A 140 6.07 0.04 -16.73
N LYS A 141 6.56 -1.08 -16.18
CA LYS A 141 6.96 -2.26 -16.98
C LYS A 141 6.53 -3.60 -16.39
N LEU A 142 5.26 -3.73 -16.00
CA LEU A 142 4.70 -5.03 -15.60
C LEU A 142 4.00 -5.74 -16.76
N PRO A 143 4.65 -6.74 -17.41
CA PRO A 143 3.99 -7.54 -18.43
C PRO A 143 2.85 -8.35 -17.80
N SER A 144 1.70 -8.41 -18.48
CA SER A 144 0.51 -9.21 -18.13
C SER A 144 -0.48 -8.60 -17.13
N ARG A 145 -0.30 -7.35 -16.67
CA ARG A 145 -1.37 -6.64 -15.93
C ARG A 145 -2.49 -6.19 -16.87
N LEU A 146 -3.75 -6.27 -16.44
CA LEU A 146 -4.92 -5.91 -17.26
C LEU A 146 -5.17 -4.40 -17.35
N PHE A 147 -4.74 -3.67 -16.34
CA PHE A 147 -4.69 -2.21 -16.30
C PHE A 147 -3.54 -1.79 -15.39
N ASP A 148 -3.17 -0.52 -15.43
CA ASP A 148 -2.20 0.01 -14.49
C ASP A 148 -2.80 0.09 -13.09
N ASN A 149 -2.32 -0.73 -12.16
CA ASN A 149 -2.90 -0.85 -10.81
C ASN A 149 -1.87 -0.59 -9.70
N PHE A 150 -0.70 -0.07 -10.04
CA PHE A 150 0.40 0.11 -9.11
C PHE A 150 1.02 1.49 -9.31
N GLN A 151 1.11 2.26 -8.22
CA GLN A 151 1.81 3.54 -8.16
C GLN A 151 2.95 3.47 -7.14
N PHE A 152 4.16 3.85 -7.52
CA PHE A 152 5.26 4.10 -6.58
C PHE A 152 5.45 5.60 -6.30
N VAL A 153 5.63 5.96 -5.02
CA VAL A 153 6.01 7.32 -4.60
C VAL A 153 7.15 7.28 -3.60
N ASP A 154 8.26 7.94 -3.95
CA ASP A 154 9.32 8.26 -2.98
C ASP A 154 8.87 9.44 -2.12
N PHE A 155 8.65 9.19 -0.82
CA PHE A 155 8.15 10.18 0.13
C PHE A 155 9.09 11.37 0.31
N HIS A 156 10.41 11.14 0.29
CA HIS A 156 11.40 12.19 0.47
C HIS A 156 11.50 13.04 -0.79
N GLN A 157 11.47 12.41 -1.97
CA GLN A 157 11.51 13.10 -3.25
C GLN A 157 10.24 13.92 -3.53
N ALA A 158 9.06 13.35 -3.27
CA ALA A 158 7.77 14.03 -3.47
C ALA A 158 7.65 15.32 -2.64
N ARG A 159 8.29 15.34 -1.47
CA ARG A 159 8.33 16.48 -0.55
C ARG A 159 9.48 17.43 -0.85
N ALA A 160 10.48 17.00 -1.62
CA ALA A 160 11.67 17.79 -1.89
C ALA A 160 11.30 19.05 -2.69
N THR A 161 11.76 20.21 -2.23
CA THR A 161 11.60 21.53 -2.88
C THR A 161 10.17 22.08 -3.01
N ALA A 162 9.16 21.35 -2.52
CA ALA A 162 7.77 21.79 -2.56
C ALA A 162 7.48 22.89 -1.53
N LYS A 163 6.68 23.89 -1.92
CA LYS A 163 6.18 24.93 -1.00
C LYS A 163 5.23 24.35 0.06
N ASN A 164 4.42 23.36 -0.33
CA ASN A 164 3.50 22.62 0.53
C ASN A 164 3.85 21.13 0.41
N PRO A 165 4.80 20.61 1.21
CA PRO A 165 5.33 19.26 1.06
C PRO A 165 4.27 18.17 1.19
N ASP A 166 3.37 18.29 2.16
CA ASP A 166 2.39 17.25 2.46
C ASP A 166 1.32 17.17 1.36
N THR A 167 0.88 18.31 0.83
CA THR A 167 0.00 18.38 -0.34
C THR A 167 0.68 17.82 -1.59
N ALA A 168 1.96 18.15 -1.81
CA ALA A 168 2.70 17.63 -2.96
C ALA A 168 2.79 16.10 -2.92
N PHE A 169 3.10 15.54 -1.75
CA PHE A 169 3.08 14.09 -1.54
C PHE A 169 1.70 13.48 -1.76
N ALA A 170 0.64 14.05 -1.17
CA ALA A 170 -0.73 13.52 -1.33
C ALA A 170 -1.19 13.55 -2.80
N VAL A 171 -0.88 14.61 -3.54
CA VAL A 171 -1.19 14.71 -4.97
C VAL A 171 -0.45 13.63 -5.75
N GLN A 172 0.85 13.44 -5.52
CA GLN A 172 1.62 12.42 -6.24
C GLN A 172 1.18 11.00 -5.87
N ALA A 173 0.83 10.75 -4.61
CA ALA A 173 0.32 9.46 -4.15
C ALA A 173 -1.03 9.08 -4.77
N LEU A 174 -1.86 10.06 -5.09
CA LEU A 174 -3.24 9.83 -5.54
C LEU A 174 -3.47 10.16 -7.01
N MET A 175 -2.45 10.61 -7.75
CA MET A 175 -2.63 11.12 -9.11
C MET A 175 -3.16 10.06 -10.09
N GLU A 176 -2.80 8.78 -9.91
CA GLU A 176 -3.29 7.71 -10.77
C GLU A 176 -4.61 7.11 -10.33
N ILE A 177 -4.96 7.20 -9.04
CA ILE A 177 -6.15 6.57 -8.45
C ILE A 177 -7.44 6.84 -9.26
N PRO A 178 -7.73 8.08 -9.74
CA PRO A 178 -8.90 8.33 -10.57
C PRO A 178 -8.93 7.54 -11.89
N ASP A 179 -7.78 7.36 -12.54
CA ASP A 179 -7.70 6.63 -13.81
C ASP A 179 -7.72 5.12 -13.60
N GLN A 180 -7.09 4.63 -12.52
CA GLN A 180 -7.18 3.25 -12.08
C GLN A 180 -8.64 2.87 -11.76
N PHE A 181 -9.37 3.73 -11.03
CA PHE A 181 -10.79 3.53 -10.75
C PHE A 181 -11.65 3.49 -12.02
N LYS A 182 -11.39 4.36 -13.01
CA LYS A 182 -12.07 4.31 -14.31
C LYS A 182 -11.81 2.99 -15.04
N ALA A 183 -10.56 2.51 -15.04
CA ALA A 183 -10.22 1.24 -15.66
C ALA A 183 -10.95 0.07 -15.00
N ILE A 184 -11.00 0.02 -13.66
CA ILE A 184 -11.74 -0.97 -12.87
C ILE A 184 -13.23 -0.99 -13.26
N ARG A 185 -13.85 0.19 -13.40
CA ARG A 185 -15.24 0.32 -13.86
C ARG A 185 -15.43 -0.18 -15.30
N GLN A 186 -14.51 0.14 -16.21
CA GLN A 186 -14.56 -0.31 -17.61
C GLN A 186 -14.38 -1.83 -17.74
N LEU A 187 -13.57 -2.44 -16.86
CA LEU A 187 -13.36 -3.88 -16.80
C LEU A 187 -14.51 -4.64 -16.12
N GLY A 188 -15.48 -3.92 -15.54
CA GLY A 188 -16.66 -4.52 -14.92
C GLY A 188 -16.38 -5.19 -13.56
N TYR A 189 -15.36 -4.73 -12.83
CA TYR A 189 -14.99 -5.30 -11.52
C TYR A 189 -15.83 -4.77 -10.36
N LEU A 190 -16.58 -3.69 -10.59
CA LEU A 190 -17.51 -3.14 -9.63
C LEU A 190 -18.91 -3.21 -10.23
N ASP A 191 -19.86 -3.73 -9.45
CA ASP A 191 -21.25 -3.70 -9.83
C ASP A 191 -21.70 -2.23 -10.05
N SER A 192 -22.40 -2.02 -11.17
CA SER A 192 -22.92 -0.72 -11.61
C SER A 192 -24.10 -0.25 -10.77
#